data_AF-A0A2P8VZ84-F1
#
_entry.id   AF-A0A2P8VZ84-F1
#
_cell.length_a   1.000
_cell.length_b   1.000
_cell.length_c   1.000
_cell.angle_alpha   90.00
_cell.angle_beta   90.00
_cell.angle_gamma   90.00
#
_symmetry.space_group_name_H-M   'P 1'
#
loop_
_entity.id
_entity.type
_entity.pdbx_description
1 polymer ?
#
loop_
_entity_poly.entity_id
_entity_poly.type
_entity_poly.pdbx_seq_one_letter_code
_entity_poly.pdbx_strand_id
1 'polypeptide(L)'
;MSSEELKLAESVVYDATTREVVVTLRDSSRHVWPIGLLEMVESKADAWVPLTGPTDEQLSNVEVYGGGRYILWDELGQVFKIADLLAGVYGREEWMQKLMAMAK
;
A
#
# COMPACT_ATOMS: atom_id res chain seq x y z
N MET A 1 -23.36 5.97 8.68
CA MET A 1 -21.91 6.04 8.41
C MET A 1 -21.54 7.47 8.09
N SER A 2 -20.47 7.98 8.68
CA SER A 2 -19.91 9.28 8.33
C SER A 2 -19.19 9.23 6.98
N SER A 3 -18.94 10.40 6.38
CA SER A 3 -18.17 10.50 5.13
C SER A 3 -16.74 9.95 5.25
N GLU A 4 -16.16 9.95 6.45
CA GLU A 4 -14.82 9.41 6.69
C GLU A 4 -14.85 7.88 6.78
N GLU A 5 -15.89 7.30 7.39
CA GLU A 5 -16.06 5.84 7.45
C GLU A 5 -16.24 5.22 6.06
N LEU A 6 -16.84 5.95 5.12
CA LEU A 6 -16.97 5.54 3.73
C LEU A 6 -15.63 5.37 3.01
N LYS A 7 -14.59 6.10 3.44
CA LYS A 7 -13.24 6.04 2.86
C LYS A 7 -12.37 4.94 3.47
N LEU A 8 -12.92 4.08 4.33
CA LEU A 8 -12.21 2.94 4.89
C LEU A 8 -12.25 1.76 3.91
N ALA A 9 -11.18 0.97 3.88
CA ALA A 9 -11.14 -0.28 3.14
C ALA A 9 -12.18 -1.26 3.67
N GLU A 10 -12.94 -1.84 2.75
CA GLU A 10 -13.83 -2.97 2.98
C GLU A 10 -13.13 -4.28 2.60
N SER A 11 -12.42 -4.29 1.47
CA SER A 11 -11.64 -5.44 1.01
C SER A 11 -10.37 -5.00 0.31
N VAL A 12 -9.40 -5.92 0.27
CA VAL A 12 -8.15 -5.79 -0.47
C VAL A 12 -7.80 -7.10 -1.14
N VAL A 13 -7.29 -7.03 -2.36
CA VAL A 13 -6.75 -8.18 -3.09
C VAL A 13 -5.49 -7.76 -3.85
N TYR A 14 -4.57 -8.69 -4.02
CA TYR A 14 -3.43 -8.53 -4.92
C TYR A 14 -3.76 -9.13 -6.29
N ASP A 15 -3.52 -8.36 -7.36
CA ASP A 15 -3.57 -8.85 -8.74
C ASP A 15 -2.15 -9.17 -9.22
N ALA A 16 -1.82 -10.46 -9.31
CA ALA A 16 -0.53 -10.93 -9.77
C ALA A 16 -0.26 -10.66 -11.26
N THR A 17 -1.31 -10.46 -12.07
CA THR A 17 -1.16 -10.21 -13.52
C THR A 17 -0.59 -8.82 -13.77
N THR A 18 -1.07 -7.82 -13.04
CA THR A 18 -0.62 -6.43 -13.15
C THR A 18 0.36 -6.02 -12.06
N ARG A 19 0.57 -6.88 -11.06
CA ARG A 19 1.33 -6.61 -9.83
C ARG A 19 0.84 -5.35 -9.12
N GLU A 20 -0.46 -5.32 -8.85
CA GLU A 20 -1.17 -4.21 -8.22
C GLU A 20 -1.91 -4.67 -6.96
N VAL A 21 -1.97 -3.81 -5.95
CA VAL A 21 -2.92 -3.96 -4.85
C VAL A 21 -4.21 -3.22 -5.20
N VAL A 22 -5.33 -3.92 -5.08
CA VAL A 22 -6.67 -3.43 -5.39
C VAL A 22 -7.43 -3.34 -4.08
N VAL A 23 -7.90 -2.14 -3.74
CA VAL A 23 -8.72 -1.91 -2.55
C VAL A 23 -10.12 -1.47 -2.98
N THR A 24 -11.12 -2.09 -2.37
CA THR A 24 -12.51 -1.61 -2.44
C THR A 24 -12.83 -0.93 -1.11
N LEU A 25 -13.27 0.32 -1.16
CA LEU A 25 -13.69 1.06 0.02
C LEU A 25 -15.16 0.77 0.35
N ARG A 26 -15.62 1.15 1.54
CA ARG A 26 -17.01 0.95 2.00
C ARG A 26 -18.04 1.74 1.19
N ASP A 27 -17.63 2.74 0.42
CA ASP A 27 -18.47 3.40 -0.58
C ASP A 27 -18.53 2.68 -1.94
N SER A 28 -17.97 1.47 -2.01
CA SER A 28 -17.83 0.66 -3.22
C SER A 28 -16.92 1.23 -4.30
N SER A 29 -16.23 2.35 -4.04
CA SER A 29 -15.19 2.83 -4.95
C SER A 29 -13.98 1.88 -4.93
N ARG A 30 -13.37 1.69 -6.11
CA ARG A 30 -12.23 0.81 -6.33
C ARG A 30 -10.99 1.63 -6.65
N HIS A 31 -9.92 1.38 -5.89
CA HIS A 31 -8.63 2.04 -6.05
C HIS A 31 -7.54 0.99 -6.28
N VAL A 32 -6.55 1.34 -7.08
CA VAL A 32 -5.51 0.42 -7.55
C VAL A 32 -4.16 1.10 -7.44
N TRP A 33 -3.19 0.41 -6.83
CA TRP A 33 -1.83 0.89 -6.73
C TRP A 33 -0.85 -0.21 -7.17
N PRO A 34 -0.02 0.06 -8.20
CA PRO A 34 1.11 -0.81 -8.51
C PRO A 34 2.04 -0.96 -7.30
N ILE A 35 2.50 -2.18 -7.04
CA ILE A 35 3.43 -2.44 -5.92
C ILE A 35 4.71 -1.59 -6.05
N GLY A 36 5.15 -1.33 -7.28
CA GLY A 36 6.30 -0.46 -7.54
C GLY A 36 6.13 1.02 -7.15
N LEU A 37 4.90 1.49 -6.87
CA LEU A 37 4.68 2.83 -6.31
C LEU A 37 4.87 2.85 -4.79
N LEU A 38 4.64 1.74 -4.12
CA LEU A 38 4.67 1.65 -2.66
C LEU A 38 6.11 1.53 -2.17
N GLU A 39 6.48 2.36 -1.19
CA GLU A 39 7.77 2.23 -0.54
C GLU A 39 7.77 1.04 0.41
N MET A 40 8.08 -0.15 -0.11
CA MET A 40 8.27 -1.34 0.71
C MET A 40 9.70 -1.40 1.22
N VAL A 41 9.88 -1.23 2.54
CA VAL A 41 11.19 -1.14 3.19
C VAL A 41 11.24 -1.95 4.48
N GLU A 42 12.40 -2.53 4.78
CA GLU A 42 12.69 -3.14 6.06
C GLU A 42 13.62 -2.25 6.90
N SER A 43 13.38 -2.22 8.22
CA SER A 43 14.27 -1.53 9.15
C SER A 43 15.51 -2.39 9.41
N LYS A 44 16.69 -1.86 9.11
CA LYS A 44 17.98 -2.37 9.58
C LYS A 44 18.57 -1.43 10.63
N ALA A 45 19.65 -1.85 11.28
CA ALA A 45 20.23 -1.19 12.46
C ALA A 45 20.33 0.34 12.34
N ASP A 46 20.72 0.87 11.17
CA ASP A 46 20.93 2.31 10.96
C ASP A 46 20.21 2.86 9.72
N ALA A 47 19.37 2.06 9.05
CA ALA A 47 18.77 2.47 7.77
C ALA A 47 17.49 1.70 7.43
N TRP A 48 16.62 2.38 6.69
CA TRP A 48 15.54 1.74 5.95
C TRP A 48 16.06 1.33 4.58
N VAL A 49 16.01 0.03 4.29
CA VAL A 49 16.45 -0.50 3.01
C VAL A 49 15.26 -1.04 2.23
N PRO A 50 15.24 -0.90 0.89
CA PRO A 50 14.18 -1.47 0.07
C PRO A 50 14.04 -2.97 0.30
N LEU A 51 12.80 -3.44 0.43
CA LEU A 51 12.50 -4.85 0.52
C LEU A 51 12.79 -5.50 -0.85
N THR A 52 13.69 -6.47 -0.87
CA THR A 52 14.20 -7.02 -2.13
C THR A 52 13.20 -8.02 -2.72
N GLY A 53 12.47 -7.59 -3.75
CA GLY A 53 11.70 -8.47 -4.65
C GLY A 53 10.67 -9.37 -3.95
N PRO A 54 9.64 -8.81 -3.29
CA PRO A 54 8.58 -9.62 -2.70
C PRO A 54 7.91 -10.50 -3.77
N THR A 55 7.70 -11.77 -3.44
CA THR A 55 7.07 -12.73 -4.36
C THR A 55 5.59 -12.47 -4.50
N ASP A 56 4.98 -12.94 -5.59
CA ASP A 56 3.53 -12.82 -5.78
C ASP A 56 2.74 -13.56 -4.69
N GLU A 57 3.29 -14.65 -4.16
CA GLU A 57 2.71 -15.38 -3.03
C GLU A 57 2.71 -14.52 -1.76
N GLN A 58 3.83 -13.88 -1.42
CA GLN A 58 3.91 -12.97 -0.27
C GLN A 58 3.00 -11.75 -0.44
N LEU A 59 2.95 -11.20 -1.66
CA LEU A 59 2.08 -10.07 -1.97
C LEU A 59 0.59 -10.44 -1.94
N SER A 60 0.25 -11.70 -2.18
CA SER A 60 -1.13 -12.19 -2.08
C SER A 60 -1.67 -12.25 -0.66
N ASN A 61 -0.79 -12.27 0.35
CA ASN A 61 -1.14 -12.27 1.77
C ASN A 61 -1.52 -10.87 2.30
N VAL A 62 -1.93 -9.95 1.42
CA VAL A 62 -2.38 -8.62 1.82
C VAL A 62 -3.72 -8.68 2.55
N GLU A 63 -3.85 -7.93 3.64
CA GLU A 63 -5.05 -7.91 4.47
C GLU A 63 -5.53 -6.50 4.79
N VAL A 64 -6.83 -6.35 5.02
CA VAL A 64 -7.39 -5.13 5.61
C VAL A 64 -7.15 -5.15 7.12
N TYR A 65 -6.57 -4.08 7.65
CA TYR A 65 -6.20 -3.98 9.07
C TYR A 65 -6.77 -2.71 9.75
N GLY A 66 -6.83 -2.74 11.08
CA GLY A 66 -7.17 -1.58 11.90
C GLY A 66 -8.56 -1.01 11.64
N GLY A 67 -9.53 -1.87 11.28
CA GLY A 67 -10.92 -1.49 10.97
C GLY A 67 -11.13 -0.87 9.59
N GLY A 68 -10.23 -1.12 8.64
CA GLY A 68 -10.29 -0.54 7.28
C GLY A 68 -9.40 0.68 7.08
N ARG A 69 -8.64 1.10 8.11
CA ARG A 69 -7.73 2.25 8.02
C ARG A 69 -6.42 1.93 7.31
N TYR A 70 -6.05 0.65 7.25
CA TYR A 70 -4.77 0.20 6.74
C TYR A 70 -4.94 -1.02 5.83
N ILE A 71 -3.98 -1.19 4.92
CA ILE A 71 -3.62 -2.50 4.36
C ILE A 71 -2.30 -2.96 4.97
N LEU A 72 -2.16 -4.27 5.14
CA LEU A 72 -1.04 -4.89 5.84
C LEU A 72 -0.54 -6.11 5.05
N TRP A 73 0.76 -6.23 4.92
CA TRP A 73 1.46 -7.49 4.66
C TRP A 73 2.26 -7.84 5.91
N ASP A 74 1.70 -8.71 6.76
CA ASP A 74 2.28 -9.01 8.08
C ASP A 74 3.67 -9.66 7.96
N GLU A 75 3.79 -10.66 7.07
CA GLU A 75 5.07 -11.36 6.80
C GLU A 75 6.15 -10.40 6.30
N LEU A 76 5.77 -9.39 5.50
CA LEU A 76 6.69 -8.41 4.96
C LEU A 76 6.93 -7.22 5.92
N GLY A 77 6.18 -7.14 7.03
CA GLY A 77 6.19 -5.99 7.94
C GLY A 77 5.76 -4.68 7.29
N GLN A 78 4.96 -4.72 6.22
CA GLN A 78 4.57 -3.53 5.45
C GLN A 78 3.15 -3.10 5.79
N VAL A 79 2.98 -1.82 6.13
CA VAL A 79 1.67 -1.26 6.47
C VAL A 79 1.47 0.09 5.79
N PHE A 80 0.32 0.26 5.13
CA PHE A 80 -0.03 1.51 4.45
C PHE A 80 -1.39 2.01 4.91
N LYS A 81 -1.47 3.32 5.21
CA LYS A 81 -2.72 4.00 5.56
C LYS A 81 -3.54 4.26 4.30
N ILE A 82 -4.81 3.89 4.32
CA ILE A 82 -5.73 4.16 3.20
C ILE A 82 -5.83 5.66 2.91
N ALA A 83 -5.89 6.50 3.95
CA ALA A 83 -5.95 7.95 3.78
C ALA A 83 -4.72 8.52 3.07
N ASP A 84 -3.53 7.99 3.34
CA ASP A 84 -2.28 8.42 2.70
C ASP A 84 -2.24 7.99 1.23
N LEU A 85 -2.63 6.74 0.94
CA LEU A 85 -2.73 6.24 -0.43
C LEU A 85 -3.71 7.04 -1.28
N LEU A 86 -4.87 7.41 -0.73
CA LEU A 86 -5.86 8.27 -1.38
C LEU A 86 -5.35 9.70 -1.60
N ALA A 87 -4.45 10.18 -0.74
CA ALA A 87 -3.78 11.46 -0.88
C ALA A 87 -2.56 11.41 -1.83
N GLY A 88 -2.24 10.25 -2.39
CA GLY A 88 -1.07 10.06 -3.26
C GLY A 88 0.26 9.99 -2.51
N VAL A 89 0.23 9.67 -1.21
CA VAL A 89 1.42 9.48 -0.37
C VAL A 89 1.71 7.98 -0.28
N TYR A 90 2.78 7.54 -0.94
CA TYR A 90 3.12 6.12 -1.09
C TYR A 90 4.33 5.67 -0.27
N GLY A 91 4.91 6.57 0.51
CA GLY A 91 6.12 6.33 1.28
C GLY A 91 6.63 7.61 1.94
N ARG A 92 7.87 7.54 2.42
CA ARG A 92 8.59 8.66 3.01
C ARG A 92 8.92 9.71 1.95
N GLU A 93 9.26 10.91 2.40
CA GLU A 93 9.53 12.06 1.53
C GLU A 93 10.57 11.75 0.45
N GLU A 94 11.68 11.10 0.82
CA GLU A 94 12.75 10.73 -0.12
C GLU A 94 12.23 9.83 -1.26
N TRP A 95 11.34 8.90 -0.94
CA TRP A 95 10.70 8.03 -1.94
C TRP A 95 9.77 8.82 -2.86
N MET A 96 8.96 9.72 -2.29
CA MET A 96 8.08 10.57 -3.08
C MET A 96 8.86 11.46 -4.04
N GLN A 97 10.00 12.03 -3.62
CA GLN A 97 10.89 12.78 -4.50
C GLN A 97 11.47 11.91 -5.62
N LYS A 98 11.84 10.66 -5.30
CA LYS A 98 12.32 9.69 -6.30
C LYS A 98 11.24 9.37 -7.35
N LEU A 99 9.99 9.13 -6.93
CA LEU A 99 8.88 8.89 -7.84
C LEU A 99 8.62 10.10 -8.75
N MET A 100 8.64 11.32 -8.21
CA MET A 100 8.49 12.54 -9.00
C MET A 100 9.60 12.72 -10.03
N ALA A 101 10.84 12.36 -9.68
CA ALA A 101 11.97 12.42 -10.61
C ALA A 101 11.88 11.37 -11.74
N MET A 102 11.25 10.21 -11.47
CA MET A 102 11.02 9.15 -12.47
C MET A 102 9.86 9.44 -13.41
N ALA A 103 8.93 10.33 -13.02
CA ALA A 103 7.77 10.70 -13.82
C ALA A 103 8.07 11.78 -14.89
N LYS A 104 9.34 12.21 -15.01
CA LYS A 104 9.80 13.26 -15.93
C LYS A 104 10.49 12.68 -17.16
#